data_AF-A0A1Z9GXA7-F1
#
_entry.id   AF-A0A1Z9GXA7-F1
#
_cell.length_a   1.000
_cell.length_b   1.000
_cell.length_c   1.000
_cell.angle_alpha   90.00
_cell.angle_beta   90.00
_cell.angle_gamma   90.00
#
_symmetry.space_group_name_H-M   'P 1'
#
loop_
_entity.id
_entity.type
_entity.pdbx_description
1 polymer ?
#
loop_
_entity_poly.entity_id
_entity_poly.type
_entity_poly.pdbx_seq_one_letter_code
_entity_poly.pdbx_strand_id
1 'polypeptide(L)'
;MVDLETLDLRTLQKEAARALATHISGTNNGLAEINKKCHHNSTIFYKEVIKIYVEEYGNLPSKAGPGQKIELFSEKIEKKLD
;
A
#
# COMPACT_ATOMS: atom_id res chain seq x y z
N MET A 1 -9.89 -12.17 -6.31
CA MET A 1 -9.51 -10.80 -6.70
C MET A 1 -9.91 -9.88 -5.56
N VAL A 2 -9.00 -9.07 -5.04
CA VAL A 2 -9.28 -8.15 -3.93
C VAL A 2 -10.05 -6.95 -4.48
N ASP A 3 -11.22 -6.63 -3.91
CA ASP A 3 -11.98 -5.44 -4.28
C ASP A 3 -11.48 -4.23 -3.48
N LEU A 4 -10.76 -3.32 -4.14
CA LEU A 4 -10.17 -2.13 -3.52
C LEU A 4 -11.16 -0.98 -3.31
N GLU A 5 -12.35 -1.02 -3.94
CA GLU A 5 -13.37 0.01 -3.79
C GLU A 5 -14.11 -0.12 -2.44
N THR A 6 -14.08 -1.31 -1.85
CA THR A 6 -14.69 -1.59 -0.55
C THR A 6 -13.82 -1.20 0.65
N LEU A 7 -12.55 -0.88 0.41
CA LEU A 7 -11.60 -0.58 1.49
C LEU A 7 -11.69 0.88 1.92
N ASP A 8 -11.68 1.10 3.23
CA ASP A 8 -11.57 2.45 3.78
C ASP A 8 -10.20 3.07 3.50
N LEU A 9 -10.13 4.40 3.55
CA LEU A 9 -8.92 5.16 3.24
C LEU A 9 -7.74 4.76 4.13
N ARG A 10 -7.96 4.45 5.41
CA ARG A 10 -6.89 4.09 6.33
C ARG A 10 -6.32 2.71 6.00
N THR A 11 -7.17 1.77 5.60
CA THR A 11 -6.72 0.47 5.09
C THR A 11 -5.92 0.64 3.81
N LEU A 12 -6.41 1.43 2.84
CA LEU A 12 -5.67 1.72 1.61
C LEU A 12 -4.28 2.31 1.89
N GLN A 13 -4.17 3.28 2.80
CA GLN A 13 -2.90 3.88 3.19
C GLN A 13 -1.92 2.85 3.78
N LYS A 14 -2.39 1.99 4.69
CA LYS A 14 -1.54 0.99 5.36
C LYS A 14 -1.04 -0.08 4.39
N GLU A 15 -1.93 -0.59 3.54
CA GLU A 15 -1.56 -1.60 2.54
C GLU A 15 -0.61 -1.00 1.49
N ALA A 16 -0.88 0.22 1.01
CA ALA A 16 0.03 0.90 0.09
C ALA A 16 1.42 1.13 0.72
N ALA A 17 1.49 1.51 2.00
CA ALA A 17 2.76 1.68 2.71
C ALA A 17 3.56 0.36 2.78
N ARG A 18 2.89 -0.77 3.07
CA ARG A 18 3.52 -2.10 3.09
C ARG A 18 4.03 -2.51 1.71
N ALA A 19 3.23 -2.27 0.66
CA ALA A 19 3.61 -2.58 -0.71
C ALA A 19 4.80 -1.74 -1.20
N LEU A 20 4.81 -0.43 -0.90
CA LEU A 20 5.91 0.48 -1.23
C LEU A 20 7.22 0.08 -0.53
N ALA A 21 7.15 -0.43 0.69
CA ALA A 21 8.33 -0.81 1.45
C ALA A 21 8.93 -2.17 1.02
N THR A 22 8.19 -3.00 0.28
CA THR A 22 8.62 -4.38 -0.03
C THR A 22 8.70 -4.73 -1.49
N HIS A 23 7.95 -4.04 -2.35
CA HIS A 23 7.70 -4.51 -3.71
C HIS A 23 7.90 -3.41 -4.74
N ILE A 24 7.23 -2.27 -4.57
CA ILE A 24 7.48 -1.12 -5.45
C ILE A 24 8.81 -0.53 -5.02
N SER A 25 9.89 -0.87 -5.74
CA SER A 25 11.13 -0.11 -5.65
C SER A 25 10.75 1.36 -5.83
N GLY A 26 10.94 2.19 -4.80
CA GLY A 26 10.62 3.62 -4.80
C GLY A 26 11.47 4.44 -5.78
N THR A 27 12.02 3.80 -6.81
CA THR A 27 12.74 4.40 -7.92
C THR A 27 11.76 5.14 -8.83
N ASN A 28 12.27 6.19 -9.48
CA ASN A 28 11.49 7.03 -10.39
C ASN A 28 10.74 6.21 -11.45
N ASN A 29 11.31 5.11 -11.93
CA ASN A 29 10.70 4.28 -12.97
C ASN A 29 9.45 3.53 -12.47
N GLY A 30 9.46 3.01 -11.24
CA GLY A 30 8.33 2.27 -10.67
C GLY A 30 7.13 3.17 -10.33
N LEU A 31 7.40 4.42 -9.93
CA LEU A 31 6.37 5.36 -9.52
C LEU A 31 5.85 6.26 -10.65
N ALA A 32 6.64 6.47 -11.71
CA ALA A 32 6.26 7.36 -12.82
C ALA A 32 4.96 6.93 -13.50
N GLU A 33 4.79 5.64 -13.79
CA GLU A 33 3.58 5.12 -14.43
C GLU A 33 2.35 5.22 -13.52
N ILE A 34 2.52 5.01 -12.22
CA ILE A 34 1.45 5.19 -11.23
C ILE A 34 1.05 6.67 -11.19
N ASN A 35 2.02 7.58 -11.06
CA ASN A 35 1.77 9.01 -10.95
C ASN A 35 1.03 9.58 -12.17
N LYS A 36 1.33 9.10 -13.38
CA LYS A 36 0.61 9.50 -14.60
C LYS A 36 -0.89 9.21 -14.54
N LYS A 37 -1.29 8.10 -13.90
CA LYS A 37 -2.70 7.68 -13.77
C LYS A 37 -3.45 8.40 -12.65
N CYS A 38 -2.71 8.92 -11.66
CA CYS A 38 -3.33 9.37 -10.41
C CYS A 38 -3.86 10.80 -10.45
N HIS A 39 -3.42 11.64 -11.39
CA HIS A 39 -3.89 13.04 -11.54
C HIS A 39 -4.05 13.79 -10.20
N HIS A 40 -3.05 13.69 -9.30
CA HIS A 40 -3.03 14.27 -7.95
C HIS A 40 -4.04 13.70 -6.92
N ASN A 41 -4.64 12.55 -7.19
CA ASN A 41 -5.52 11.84 -6.26
C ASN A 41 -4.77 10.71 -5.54
N SER A 42 -4.47 10.91 -4.26
CA SER A 42 -3.76 9.91 -3.44
C SER A 42 -4.54 8.62 -3.24
N THR A 43 -5.87 8.64 -3.29
CA THR A 43 -6.68 7.41 -3.17
C THR A 43 -6.49 6.52 -4.38
N ILE A 44 -6.44 7.09 -5.59
CA ILE A 44 -6.12 6.33 -6.81
C ILE A 44 -4.70 5.80 -6.73
N PHE A 45 -3.76 6.60 -6.23
CA PHE A 45 -2.38 6.18 -6.01
C PHE A 45 -2.28 4.95 -5.09
N TYR A 46 -2.95 4.96 -3.95
CA TYR A 46 -2.95 3.81 -3.04
C TYR A 46 -3.51 2.55 -3.71
N LYS A 47 -4.60 2.70 -4.47
CA LYS A 47 -5.23 1.57 -5.18
C LYS A 47 -4.31 0.98 -6.24
N GLU A 48 -3.66 1.81 -7.06
CA GLU A 48 -2.73 1.33 -8.10
C GLU A 48 -1.50 0.63 -7.49
N VAL A 49 -0.94 1.17 -6.40
CA VAL A 49 0.16 0.53 -5.66
C VAL A 49 -0.25 -0.85 -5.14
N ILE A 50 -1.42 -0.96 -4.51
CA ILE A 50 -1.91 -2.24 -3.97
C ILE A 50 -2.23 -3.22 -5.09
N LYS A 51 -2.79 -2.73 -6.20
CA LYS A 51 -3.13 -3.55 -7.36
C LYS A 51 -1.90 -4.26 -7.91
N ILE A 52 -0.80 -3.53 -8.13
CA ILE A 52 0.47 -4.12 -8.61
C ILE A 52 0.96 -5.22 -7.65
N TYR A 53 0.92 -4.95 -6.34
CA TYR A 53 1.30 -5.94 -5.33
C TYR A 53 0.41 -7.19 -5.37
N VAL A 54 -0.91 -7.01 -5.47
CA VAL A 54 -1.88 -8.11 -5.51
C VAL A 54 -1.74 -8.94 -6.80
N GLU A 55 -1.40 -8.30 -7.92
CA GLU A 55 -1.11 -9.00 -9.19
C GLU A 55 0.11 -9.92 -9.07
N GLU A 56 1.13 -9.55 -8.30
CA GLU A 56 2.32 -10.38 -8.09
C GLU A 56 2.15 -11.44 -7.00
N TYR A 57 1.56 -11.08 -5.85
CA TYR A 57 1.51 -11.95 -4.66
C TYR A 57 0.14 -12.56 -4.38
N GLY A 58 -0.89 -12.21 -5.16
CA GLY A 58 -2.22 -12.81 -5.10
C GLY A 58 -3.14 -12.30 -3.98
N ASN A 59 -2.66 -11.44 -3.06
CA ASN A 59 -3.47 -10.89 -1.97
C ASN A 59 -2.91 -9.55 -1.45
N LEU A 60 -3.62 -8.94 -0.50
CA LEU A 60 -3.16 -7.72 0.16
C LEU A 60 -1.78 -7.91 0.83
N PRO A 61 -0.96 -6.85 0.89
CA PRO A 61 0.33 -6.86 1.58
C PRO A 61 0.30 -7.40 3.00
N SER A 62 -0.73 -7.08 3.79
CA SER A 62 -0.89 -7.64 5.14
C SER A 62 -1.18 -9.15 5.18
N LYS A 63 -1.62 -9.74 4.07
CA LYS A 63 -2.08 -11.14 3.99
C LYS A 63 -1.11 -12.06 3.26
N ALA A 64 -0.35 -11.55 2.29
CA ALA A 64 0.54 -12.37 1.46
C ALA A 64 1.80 -11.60 1.04
N GLY A 65 2.83 -12.36 0.68
CA GLY A 65 4.09 -11.83 0.18
C GLY A 65 4.96 -11.17 1.26
N PRO A 66 6.02 -10.45 0.87
CA PRO A 66 6.98 -9.85 1.80
C PRO A 66 6.36 -8.78 2.73
N GLY A 67 5.30 -8.10 2.29
CA GLY A 67 4.59 -7.06 3.05
C GLY A 67 3.95 -7.53 4.36
N GLN A 68 3.74 -8.85 4.50
CA GLN A 68 3.15 -9.45 5.71
C GLN A 68 4.06 -9.26 6.92
N LYS A 69 5.38 -9.27 6.70
CA LYS A 69 6.39 -9.22 7.75
C LYS A 69 6.77 -7.79 8.15
N ILE A 70 6.17 -6.77 7.54
CA ILE A 70 6.41 -5.37 7.89
C ILE A 70 5.61 -4.96 9.12
N GLU A 71 6.25 -4.22 10.01
CA GLU A 71 5.59 -3.48 11.07
C GLU A 71 5.61 -1.99 10.74
N LEU A 72 4.46 -1.32 10.82
CA LEU A 72 4.36 0.11 10.62
C LEU A 72 4.56 0.82 11.97
N PHE A 73 5.57 1.68 12.10
CA PHE A 73 5.89 2.35 13.37
C PHE A 73 4.74 3.20 13.92
N SER A 74 3.88 3.79 13.08
CA SER A 74 2.69 4.53 13.52
C SER A 74 1.70 3.69 14.33
N GLU A 75 1.72 2.37 14.22
CA GLU A 75 0.85 1.46 15.00
C GLU A 75 1.40 1.24 16.43
N LYS A 76 2.69 1.48 16.67
CA LYS A 76 3.33 1.31 17.98
C LYS A 76 3.39 2.59 18.82
N ILE A 77 3.05 3.74 18.24
CA ILE A 77 3.09 5.06 18.90
C ILE A 77 1.73 5.38 19.57
N GLU A 78 0.92 4.38 19.92
CA GLU A 78 -0.20 4.62 20.83
C GLU A 78 0.36 5.20 22.13
N LYS A 79 0.02 6.47 22.40
CA LYS A 79 0.41 7.15 23.63
C LYS A 79 -0.07 6.29 24.79
N LYS A 80 0.84 5.94 25.70
CA LYS A 80 0.42 5.67 27.08
C LYS A 80 -0.43 6.85 27.50
N LEU A 81 -1.72 6.62 27.77
CA LEU A 81 -2.48 7.57 28.59
C LEU A 81 -1.82 7.48 29.97
N ASP A 82 -1.04 8.51 30.31
CA ASP A 82 -0.65 8.79 31.69
C ASP A 82 -1.89 9.17 32.52
#